data_AF-A0A9D9XSM5-F1
#
_entry.id   AF-A0A9D9XSM5-F1
#
_cell.length_a   1.000
_cell.length_b   1.000
_cell.length_c   1.000
_cell.angle_alpha   90.00
_cell.angle_beta   90.00
_cell.angle_gamma   90.00
#
_symmetry.space_group_name_H-M   'P 1'
#
loop_
_entity.id
_entity.type
_entity.pdbx_description
1 polymer ?
#
loop_
_entity_poly.entity_id
_entity_poly.type
_entity_poly.pdbx_seq_one_letter_code
_entity_poly.pdbx_strand_id
1 'polypeptide(L)' 'GLFGDDYMGFGFNITSEKSAAKGPRYAGAFAWGGYYGTSYWADPKAGLVCLFLTQQNPNSHGDVQEKFEALVYSSLK' A
#
# COMPACT_ATOMS: atom_id res chain seq x y z
N GLY A 1 16.72 -4.11 3.83
CA GLY A 1 17.06 -3.17 4.94
C GLY A 1 15.84 -3.01 5.84
N LEU A 2 15.76 -1.94 6.64
CA LEU A 2 14.58 -1.60 7.48
C LEU A 2 13.26 -1.56 6.69
N PHE A 3 13.31 -1.31 5.38
CA PHE A 3 12.16 -1.23 4.48
C PHE A 3 12.12 -2.40 3.47
N GLY A 4 12.79 -3.51 3.77
CA GLY A 4 12.83 -4.66 2.87
C GLY A 4 13.49 -4.33 1.53
N ASP A 5 12.75 -4.60 0.46
CA ASP A 5 13.08 -4.27 -0.94
C ASP A 5 12.74 -2.81 -1.30
N ASP A 6 11.90 -2.14 -0.51
CA ASP A 6 11.40 -0.77 -0.75
C ASP A 6 12.31 0.33 -0.20
N TYR A 7 11.99 1.57 -0.59
CA TYR A 7 12.71 2.77 -0.18
C TYR A 7 11.88 3.63 0.78
N MET A 8 12.56 4.51 1.50
CA MET A 8 11.93 5.55 2.31
C MET A 8 12.14 6.90 1.63
N GLY A 9 11.04 7.58 1.32
CA GLY A 9 11.02 8.97 0.86
C GLY A 9 10.73 9.93 2.01
N PHE A 10 10.28 11.15 1.69
CA PHE A 10 9.90 12.20 2.65
C PHE A 10 8.65 11.83 3.50
N GLY A 11 8.77 10.83 4.38
CA GLY A 11 7.70 10.32 5.24
C GLY A 11 6.83 9.22 4.63
N PHE A 12 7.26 8.61 3.50
CA PHE A 12 6.50 7.57 2.82
C PHE A 12 7.39 6.37 2.50
N ASN A 13 6.81 5.17 2.56
CA ASN A 13 7.38 4.01 1.90
C ASN A 13 7.13 4.16 0.39
N ILE A 14 8.16 3.95 -0.43
CA ILE A 14 8.10 4.00 -1.88
C ILE A 14 8.32 2.59 -2.44
N THR A 15 7.36 2.10 -3.20
CA THR A 15 7.41 0.78 -3.84
C THR A 15 8.56 0.73 -4.85
N SER A 16 9.50 -0.19 -4.62
CA SER A 16 10.62 -0.48 -5.53
C SER A 16 10.17 -1.33 -6.73
N GLU A 17 11.05 -1.42 -7.74
CA GLU A 17 10.86 -2.35 -8.87
C GLU A 17 10.76 -3.81 -8.42
N LYS A 18 11.48 -4.20 -7.36
CA LYS A 18 11.44 -5.58 -6.82
C LYS A 18 10.13 -5.90 -6.14
N SER A 19 9.56 -4.95 -5.40
CA SER A 19 8.26 -5.11 -4.75
C SER A 19 7.12 -5.06 -5.76
N ALA A 20 7.21 -4.16 -6.74
CA ALA A 20 6.24 -4.08 -7.83
C ALA A 20 6.16 -5.37 -8.67
N ALA A 21 7.24 -6.14 -8.76
CA ALA A 21 7.24 -7.44 -9.43
C ALA A 21 6.48 -8.55 -8.68
N LYS A 22 6.18 -8.34 -7.39
CA LYS A 22 5.53 -9.34 -6.51
C LYS A 22 4.16 -8.89 -6.00
N GLY A 23 3.90 -7.59 -6.00
CA GLY A 23 2.69 -6.97 -5.47
C GLY A 23 1.87 -6.27 -6.56
N PRO A 24 0.67 -5.78 -6.20
CA PRO A 24 -0.21 -5.13 -7.16
C PRO A 24 0.20 -3.68 -7.49
N ARG A 25 0.95 -3.00 -6.60
CA ARG A 25 1.38 -1.61 -6.80
C ARG A 25 2.48 -1.49 -7.85
N TYR A 26 2.41 -0.45 -8.67
CA TYR A 26 3.51 -0.14 -9.57
C TYR A 26 4.69 0.51 -8.84
N ALA A 27 5.89 0.33 -9.38
CA ALA A 27 7.10 0.96 -8.84
C ALA A 27 6.96 2.49 -8.86
N GLY A 28 7.27 3.12 -7.73
CA GLY A 28 7.07 4.56 -7.48
C GLY A 28 5.76 4.91 -6.75
N ALA A 29 4.87 3.94 -6.50
CA ALA A 29 3.74 4.15 -5.60
C ALA A 29 4.25 4.50 -4.19
N PHE A 30 3.56 5.41 -3.51
CA PHE A 30 3.93 5.88 -2.18
C PHE A 30 2.80 5.66 -1.18
N ALA A 31 3.16 5.18 0.00
CA ALA A 31 2.19 4.71 0.99
C ALA A 31 2.64 4.95 2.42
N TRP A 32 1.67 4.92 3.34
CA TRP A 32 1.93 4.83 4.77
C TRP A 32 0.77 4.16 5.52
N GLY A 33 0.95 3.97 6.82
CA GLY A 33 -0.03 3.41 7.73
C GLY A 33 -0.29 4.33 8.92
N GLY A 34 -1.45 4.16 9.54
CA GLY A 34 -1.83 4.80 10.78
C GLY A 34 -2.19 3.77 11.85
N TYR A 35 -2.14 4.20 13.11
CA TYR A 35 -2.19 3.32 14.27
C TYR A 35 -3.49 2.51 14.39
N TYR A 36 -4.63 3.07 14.00
CA TYR A 36 -5.96 2.45 14.15
C TYR A 36 -6.36 1.55 12.97
N GLY A 37 -5.40 0.91 12.32
CA GLY A 37 -5.63 0.05 11.15
C GLY A 37 -5.97 0.81 9.87
N THR A 38 -5.63 2.10 9.81
CA THR A 38 -5.78 2.92 8.60
C THR A 38 -4.56 2.76 7.71
N SER A 39 -4.72 2.70 6.40
CA SER A 39 -3.63 2.78 5.43
C SER A 39 -4.05 3.58 4.21
N TYR A 40 -3.08 4.15 3.52
CA TYR A 40 -3.30 4.85 2.27
C TYR A 40 -2.12 4.66 1.35
N TRP A 41 -2.38 4.76 0.04
CA TRP A 41 -1.37 4.79 -0.99
C TRP A 41 -1.83 5.59 -2.19
N ALA A 42 -0.86 6.11 -2.92
CA ALA A 42 -1.08 6.74 -4.21
C ALA A 42 -0.12 6.13 -5.23
N ASP A 43 -0.66 5.76 -6.38
CA ASP A 43 0.04 5.12 -7.48
C ASP A 43 -0.13 5.98 -8.73
N PRO A 44 0.85 6.84 -9.06
CA PRO A 44 0.79 7.71 -10.21
C PRO A 44 0.71 6.97 -11.55
N LYS A 45 1.28 5.76 -11.64
CA LYS A 45 1.24 4.96 -12.87
C LYS A 45 -0.15 4.38 -13.11
N ALA A 46 -0.83 3.96 -12.04
CA ALA A 46 -2.22 3.54 -12.08
C ALA A 46 -3.23 4.71 -12.14
N GLY A 47 -2.80 5.95 -11.88
CA GLY A 47 -3.70 7.09 -11.70
C GLY A 47 -4.64 6.92 -10.50
N LEU A 48 -4.19 6.23 -9.46
CA LEU A 48 -5.00 5.80 -8.32
C LEU A 48 -4.55 6.47 -7.02
N VAL A 49 -5.51 6.90 -6.20
CA VAL A 49 -5.30 7.20 -4.78
C VAL A 49 -6.31 6.40 -3.98
N CYS A 50 -5.84 5.66 -2.98
CA CYS A 50 -6.69 4.82 -2.16
C CYS A 50 -6.50 5.11 -0.67
N LEU A 51 -7.62 5.14 0.06
CA LEU A 51 -7.68 5.32 1.49
C LEU A 51 -8.47 4.14 2.08
N PHE A 52 -7.80 3.31 2.87
CA PHE A 52 -8.41 2.23 3.61
C PHE A 52 -8.49 2.64 5.08
N LEU A 53 -9.68 3.04 5.53
CA LEU A 53 -9.87 3.60 6.86
C LEU A 53 -10.67 2.64 7.74
N THR A 54 -10.03 2.12 8.78
CA THR A 54 -10.70 1.38 9.84
C THR A 54 -10.48 2.10 11.18
N GLN A 55 -11.20 1.65 12.20
CA GLN A 55 -11.08 2.12 13.58
C GLN A 55 -10.82 0.91 14.49
N GLN A 56 -9.78 0.12 14.17
CA GLN A 56 -9.46 -1.11 14.89
C GLN A 56 -8.10 -1.04 15.57
N ASN A 57 -8.06 -1.45 16.84
CA ASN A 57 -6.85 -1.67 17.61
C ASN A 57 -7.11 -2.75 18.68
N PRO A 58 -6.32 -3.85 18.75
CA PRO A 58 -5.26 -4.23 17.80
C PRO A 58 -5.84 -4.57 16.43
N ASN A 59 -5.04 -4.41 15.37
CA ASN A 59 -5.45 -4.81 14.02
C ASN A 59 -5.50 -6.35 13.92
N SER A 60 -6.64 -6.93 14.28
CA SER A 60 -6.86 -8.38 14.36
C SER A 60 -7.18 -9.03 13.02
N HIS A 61 -7.42 -8.23 11.97
CA HIS A 61 -7.81 -8.68 10.63
C HIS A 61 -6.84 -8.15 9.57
N GLY A 62 -5.54 -8.46 9.75
CA GLY A 62 -4.46 -7.88 8.94
C GLY A 62 -4.51 -8.20 7.45
N ASP A 63 -5.16 -9.29 7.05
CA ASP A 63 -5.26 -9.72 5.64
C ASP A 63 -6.32 -8.96 4.83
N VAL A 64 -7.26 -8.27 5.51
CA VAL A 64 -8.35 -7.54 4.84
C VAL A 64 -7.79 -6.41 3.96
N GLN A 65 -6.76 -5.72 4.43
CA GLN A 65 -6.13 -4.65 3.67
C GLN A 65 -5.50 -5.18 2.37
N GLU A 66 -4.74 -6.27 2.44
CA GLU A 66 -4.08 -6.87 1.27
C GLU A 66 -5.11 -7.38 0.25
N LYS A 67 -6.17 -8.03 0.72
CA LYS A 67 -7.29 -8.49 -0.12
C LYS A 67 -8.01 -7.32 -0.80
N PHE A 68 -8.30 -6.26 -0.04
CA PHE A 68 -8.92 -5.07 -0.58
C PHE A 68 -8.05 -4.43 -1.67
N GLU A 69 -6.75 -4.30 -1.42
CA GLU A 69 -5.81 -3.75 -2.39
C GLU A 69 -5.75 -4.61 -3.68
N ALA A 70 -5.64 -5.93 -3.56
CA ALA A 70 -5.68 -6.82 -4.71
C ALA A 70 -6.97 -6.67 -5.54
N LEU A 71 -8.12 -6.54 -4.86
CA LEU A 71 -9.41 -6.30 -5.52
C LEU A 71 -9.42 -4.95 -6.26
N VAL A 72 -8.94 -3.88 -5.65
CA VAL A 72 -8.85 -2.55 -6.28
C VAL A 72 -8.02 -2.63 -7.56
N TYR A 73 -6.80 -3.18 -7.50
CA TYR A 73 -5.95 -3.27 -8.69
C TYR A 73 -6.51 -4.21 -9.75
N SER A 74 -7.17 -5.31 -9.38
CA SER A 74 -7.84 -6.19 -10.34
C SER A 74 -9.02 -5.54 -11.08
N SER A 75 -9.56 -4.45 -10.53
CA SER A 75 -10.69 -3.72 -11.12
C SER A 75 -10.27 -2.56 -12.04
N LEU A 76 -8.98 -2.23 -12.07
CA LEU A 76 -8.43 -1.24 -12.99
C LEU A 76 -8.46 -1.82 -14.41
N LYS A 77 -8.96 -1.03 -15.36
CA LYS A 77 -9.10 -1.41 -16.78
C LYS A 77 -7.80 -1.24 -17.54
#